data_AF-R6LGU2-F1
#
_entry.id   AF-R6LGU2-F1
#
_cell.length_a   1.000
_cell.length_b   1.000
_cell.length_c   1.000
_cell.angle_alpha   90.00
_cell.angle_beta   90.00
_cell.angle_gamma   90.00
#
_symmetry.space_group_name_H-M   'P 1'
#
loop_
_entity.id
_entity.type
_entity.pdbx_description
1 polymer ?
#
loop_
_entity_poly.entity_id
_entity_poly.type
_entity_poly.pdbx_seq_one_letter_code
_entity_poly.pdbx_strand_id
1 'polypeptide(L)'
;MPEQNKGRAKKSSEMERIKRELRKLAFGKANDCVKLALCEDVDIASLDLSLLTEIRKSEKGSVEIKLMDRSKVLEQLAGMADQGDERAERFLEALLKGMEDGA
;
A
#
# COMPACT_ATOMS: atom_id res chain seq x y z
N MET A 1 -32.02 6.52 9.53
CA MET A 1 -30.96 5.49 9.39
C MET A 1 -30.20 5.42 8.04
N PRO A 2 -30.46 6.20 6.96
CA PRO A 2 -29.68 6.06 5.70
C PRO A 2 -28.33 6.83 5.68
N GLU A 3 -28.18 7.90 6.47
CA GLU A 3 -26.95 8.72 6.43
C GLU A 3 -25.71 8.03 7.03
N GLN A 4 -25.87 7.23 8.09
CA GLN A 4 -24.78 6.46 8.70
C GLN A 4 -24.20 5.41 7.72
N ASN A 5 -25.02 4.86 6.83
CA ASN A 5 -24.60 3.85 5.87
C ASN A 5 -23.77 4.43 4.71
N LYS A 6 -24.08 5.66 4.27
CA LYS A 6 -23.28 6.39 3.25
C LYS A 6 -21.85 6.69 3.75
N GLY A 7 -21.71 7.10 5.01
CA GLY A 7 -20.39 7.38 5.61
C GLY A 7 -19.50 6.14 5.74
N ARG A 8 -20.10 4.98 6.03
CA ARG A 8 -19.40 3.69 6.14
C ARG A 8 -18.94 3.17 4.78
N ALA A 9 -19.78 3.26 3.75
CA ALA A 9 -19.45 2.84 2.39
C ALA A 9 -18.28 3.66 1.79
N LYS A 10 -18.29 5.00 1.98
CA LYS A 10 -17.22 5.89 1.50
C LYS A 10 -15.88 5.65 2.18
N LYS A 11 -15.85 5.35 3.49
CA LYS A 11 -14.61 4.97 4.19
C LYS A 11 -14.04 3.65 3.68
N SER A 12 -14.89 2.69 3.34
CA SER A 12 -14.45 1.41 2.77
C SER A 12 -13.79 1.57 1.41
N SER A 13 -14.29 2.48 0.55
CA SER A 13 -13.70 2.72 -0.77
C SER A 13 -12.34 3.42 -0.71
N GLU A 14 -12.16 4.36 0.23
CA GLU A 14 -10.87 5.02 0.45
C GLU A 14 -9.82 4.05 1.01
N MET A 15 -10.21 3.17 1.95
CA MET A 15 -9.29 2.16 2.49
C MET A 15 -8.82 1.18 1.41
N GLU A 16 -9.72 0.72 0.53
CA GLU A 16 -9.32 -0.15 -0.58
C GLU A 16 -8.44 0.56 -1.61
N ARG A 17 -8.62 1.87 -1.78
CA ARG A 17 -7.69 2.69 -2.58
C ARG A 17 -6.30 2.75 -1.94
N ILE A 18 -6.23 3.01 -0.64
CA ILE A 18 -4.95 3.05 0.10
C ILE A 18 -4.23 1.69 0.01
N LYS A 19 -4.93 0.59 0.28
CA LYS A 19 -4.35 -0.77 0.16
C LYS A 19 -3.80 -1.05 -1.23
N ARG A 20 -4.51 -0.64 -2.29
CA ARG A 20 -4.04 -0.80 -3.66
C ARG A 20 -2.75 -0.02 -3.92
N GLU A 21 -2.66 1.23 -3.46
CA GLU A 21 -1.44 2.02 -3.63
C GLU A 21 -0.27 1.46 -2.79
N LEU A 22 -0.52 1.01 -1.55
CA LEU A 22 0.51 0.35 -0.74
C LEU A 22 1.03 -0.94 -1.40
N ARG A 23 0.15 -1.74 -2.02
CA ARG A 23 0.60 -2.93 -2.77
C ARG A 23 1.48 -2.56 -3.96
N LYS A 24 1.16 -1.49 -4.70
CA LYS A 24 2.02 -1.01 -5.78
C LYS A 24 3.41 -0.62 -5.27
N LEU A 25 3.48 0.07 -4.13
CA LEU A 25 4.75 0.45 -3.51
C LEU A 25 5.53 -0.76 -2.96
N ALA A 26 4.85 -1.73 -2.35
CA ALA A 26 5.49 -2.92 -1.80
C ALA A 26 6.03 -3.88 -2.87
N PHE A 27 5.29 -4.03 -3.98
CA PHE A 27 5.57 -5.05 -5.00
C PHE A 27 5.96 -4.47 -6.36
N GLY A 28 6.08 -3.15 -6.47
CA GLY A 28 6.49 -2.45 -7.68
C GLY A 28 7.93 -2.79 -8.10
N LYS A 29 8.18 -2.66 -9.40
CA LYS A 29 9.51 -2.89 -9.99
C LYS A 29 10.32 -1.60 -9.93
N ALA A 30 11.61 -1.72 -9.62
CA ALA A 30 12.53 -0.57 -9.61
C ALA A 30 13.13 -0.25 -10.99
N ASN A 31 12.71 -0.98 -12.04
CA ASN A 31 13.32 -0.95 -13.37
C ASN A 31 13.36 0.46 -13.98
N ASP A 32 12.32 1.25 -13.78
CA ASP A 32 12.26 2.61 -14.34
C ASP A 32 13.20 3.57 -13.61
N CYS A 33 13.40 3.39 -12.30
CA CYS A 33 14.43 4.12 -11.55
C CYS A 33 15.84 3.72 -12.03
N VAL A 34 16.07 2.44 -12.32
CA VAL A 34 17.33 1.95 -12.89
C VAL A 34 17.56 2.51 -14.30
N LYS A 35 16.52 2.53 -15.13
CA LYS A 35 16.56 3.13 -16.47
C LYS A 35 16.90 4.62 -16.40
N LEU A 36 16.27 5.35 -15.47
CA LEU A 36 16.58 6.76 -15.21
C LEU A 36 18.05 6.98 -14.85
N ALA A 37 18.68 6.06 -14.12
CA ALA A 37 20.06 6.19 -13.69
C ALA A 37 21.10 5.78 -14.74
N LEU A 38 20.76 4.86 -15.66
CA LEU A 38 21.72 4.21 -16.55
C LEU A 38 21.55 4.54 -18.04
N CYS A 39 20.37 5.01 -18.45
CA CYS A 39 20.10 5.29 -19.85
C CYS A 39 20.13 6.81 -20.12
N GLU A 40 20.59 7.17 -21.31
CA GLU A 40 20.51 8.52 -21.84
C GLU A 40 19.17 8.75 -22.56
N ASP A 41 18.77 10.01 -22.75
CA ASP A 41 17.57 10.43 -23.49
C ASP A 41 16.25 9.73 -23.08
N VAL A 42 16.10 9.47 -21.78
CA VAL A 42 14.90 8.84 -21.24
C VAL A 42 13.75 9.85 -21.15
N ASP A 43 12.59 9.51 -21.71
CA ASP A 43 11.35 10.25 -21.45
C ASP A 43 10.88 10.01 -20.01
N ILE A 44 11.23 10.95 -19.12
CA ILE A 44 10.92 10.89 -17.69
C ILE A 44 9.41 10.80 -17.45
N ALA A 45 8.58 11.41 -18.30
CA ALA A 45 7.12 11.41 -18.11
C ALA A 45 6.50 10.02 -18.31
N SER A 46 7.21 9.11 -19.00
CA SER A 46 6.78 7.73 -19.23
C SER A 46 7.14 6.77 -18.10
N LEU A 47 7.99 7.18 -17.15
CA LEU A 47 8.55 6.31 -16.12
C LEU A 47 7.65 6.19 -14.88
N ASP A 48 7.54 4.98 -14.34
CA ASP A 48 7.06 4.76 -12.97
C ASP A 48 8.18 5.01 -11.95
N LEU A 49 8.16 6.21 -11.37
CA LEU A 49 9.10 6.64 -10.34
C LEU A 49 8.52 6.55 -8.91
N SER A 50 7.44 5.78 -8.71
CA SER A 50 6.77 5.67 -7.41
C SER A 50 7.66 5.16 -6.27
N LEU A 51 8.73 4.44 -6.60
CA LEU A 51 9.72 3.93 -5.64
C LEU A 51 10.89 4.89 -5.40
N LEU A 52 11.06 5.94 -6.21
CA LEU A 52 12.19 6.85 -6.10
C LEU A 52 11.96 7.81 -4.94
N THR A 53 12.89 7.84 -3.97
CA THR A 53 12.85 8.77 -2.84
C THR A 53 13.87 9.90 -2.99
N GLU A 54 14.97 9.64 -3.68
CA GLU A 54 16.02 10.63 -3.90
C GLU A 54 16.77 10.33 -5.21
N ILE A 55 17.18 11.37 -5.92
CA ILE A 55 18.09 11.30 -7.05
C ILE A 55 19.12 12.41 -6.95
N ARG A 56 20.40 12.08 -7.17
CA ARG A 56 21.51 13.03 -7.20
C ARG A 56 22.39 12.76 -8.40
N LYS A 57 22.83 13.82 -9.06
CA LYS A 57 23.86 13.76 -10.10
C LYS A 57 25.11 14.46 -9.57
N SER A 58 26.24 13.77 -9.60
CA SER A 58 27.52 14.35 -9.20
C SER A 58 28.10 15.23 -10.31
N GLU A 59 29.07 16.08 -9.96
CA GLU A 59 29.83 16.87 -10.92
C GLU A 59 30.60 16.00 -11.92
N LYS A 60 30.98 14.78 -11.52
CA LYS A 60 31.64 13.78 -12.38
C LYS A 60 30.66 13.00 -13.24
N GLY A 61 29.37 13.33 -13.21
CA GLY A 61 28.32 12.73 -14.03
C GLY A 61 27.71 11.44 -13.47
N SER A 62 28.17 10.94 -12.32
CA SER A 62 27.58 9.74 -11.70
C SER A 62 26.18 10.05 -11.15
N VAL A 63 25.23 9.16 -11.37
CA VAL A 63 23.87 9.25 -10.83
C VAL A 63 23.72 8.29 -9.66
N GLU A 64 23.29 8.82 -8.52
CA GLU A 64 22.90 8.05 -7.33
C GLU A 64 21.39 8.17 -7.15
N ILE A 65 20.74 7.04 -6.91
CA ILE A 65 19.30 6.98 -6.59
C ILE A 65 19.09 6.28 -5.26
N LYS A 66 18.12 6.75 -4.48
CA LYS A 66 17.59 6.02 -3.33
C LYS A 66 16.17 5.59 -3.62
N LEU A 67 15.88 4.36 -3.20
CA LEU A 67 14.57 3.77 -3.31
C LEU A 67 13.87 3.77 -1.96
N MET A 68 12.55 3.67 -2.00
CA MET A 68 11.71 3.47 -0.83
C MET A 68 12.11 2.19 -0.08
N ASP A 69 12.07 2.28 1.24
CA ASP A 69 12.15 1.11 2.11
C ASP A 69 10.84 0.31 2.05
N ARG A 70 10.87 -0.80 1.32
CA ARG A 70 9.70 -1.67 1.13
C ARG A 70 9.32 -2.47 2.38
N SER A 71 10.24 -2.66 3.32
CA SER A 71 9.94 -3.41 4.56
C SER A 71 8.83 -2.73 5.36
N LYS A 72 8.90 -1.40 5.50
CA LYS A 72 7.89 -0.60 6.19
C LYS A 72 6.52 -0.67 5.52
N VAL A 73 6.47 -0.69 4.19
CA VAL A 73 5.21 -0.82 3.44
C VAL A 73 4.61 -2.21 3.63
N LEU A 74 5.46 -3.25 3.64
CA LEU A 74 5.05 -4.63 3.90
C LEU A 74 4.54 -4.80 5.34
N GLU A 75 5.18 -4.21 6.33
CA GLU A 75 4.73 -4.19 7.73
C GLU A 75 3.34 -3.55 7.86
N GLN A 76 3.10 -2.42 7.19
CA GLN A 76 1.79 -1.77 7.17
C GLN A 76 0.72 -2.65 6.51
N LEU A 77 1.05 -3.30 5.39
CA LEU A 77 0.14 -4.22 4.71
C LEU A 77 -0.18 -5.45 5.57
N ALA A 78 0.81 -6.01 6.28
CA ALA A 78 0.62 -7.12 7.21
C ALA A 78 -0.32 -6.74 8.36
N GLY A 79 -0.07 -5.60 9.02
CA GLY A 79 -0.95 -5.12 10.10
C GLY A 79 -2.38 -4.81 9.66
N MET A 80 -2.61 -4.49 8.37
CA MET A 80 -3.96 -4.35 7.81
C MET A 80 -4.63 -5.70 7.51
N ALA A 81 -3.86 -6.75 7.24
CA ALA A 81 -4.39 -8.09 7.03
C ALA A 81 -4.87 -8.70 8.36
N ASP A 82 -4.07 -8.59 9.42
CA ASP A 82 -4.36 -9.16 10.74
C ASP A 82 -5.65 -8.57 11.37
N GLN A 83 -5.94 -7.29 11.14
CA GLN A 83 -7.20 -6.66 11.61
C GLN A 83 -8.46 -7.22 10.94
N GLY A 84 -8.32 -7.81 9.75
CA GLY A 84 -9.42 -8.51 9.06
C GLY A 84 -9.84 -9.77 9.81
N ASP A 85 -8.87 -10.54 10.29
CA ASP A 85 -9.09 -11.81 10.99
C ASP A 85 -9.69 -11.58 12.38
N GLU A 86 -9.17 -10.64 13.17
CA GLU A 86 -9.75 -10.35 14.49
C GLU A 86 -11.22 -9.88 14.43
N ARG A 87 -11.63 -9.20 13.34
CA ARG A 87 -13.04 -8.78 13.18
C ARG A 87 -13.93 -9.97 12.80
N ALA A 88 -13.43 -10.89 11.98
CA ALA A 88 -14.13 -12.11 11.62
C ALA A 88 -14.28 -13.03 12.85
N GLU A 89 -13.23 -13.19 13.64
CA GLU A 89 -13.24 -13.96 14.89
C GLU A 89 -14.26 -13.40 15.89
N ARG A 90 -14.22 -12.10 16.19
CA ARG A 90 -15.20 -11.46 17.09
C ARG A 90 -16.65 -11.60 16.61
N PHE A 91 -16.88 -11.64 15.30
CA PHE A 91 -18.21 -11.87 14.73
C PHE A 91 -18.67 -13.32 14.92
N LEU A 92 -17.78 -14.29 14.71
CA LEU A 92 -18.06 -15.71 14.96
C LEU A 92 -18.32 -15.98 16.45
N GLU A 93 -17.52 -15.41 17.34
CA GLU A 93 -17.74 -15.48 18.80
C GLU A 93 -19.12 -14.93 19.20
N ALA A 94 -19.53 -13.80 18.63
CA ALA A 94 -20.84 -13.22 18.90
C ALA A 94 -22.01 -14.11 18.41
N LEU A 95 -21.86 -14.78 17.27
CA LEU A 95 -22.84 -15.76 16.78
C LEU A 95 -22.91 -16.98 17.71
N LEU A 96 -21.77 -17.52 18.12
CA LEU A 96 -21.70 -18.67 19.04
C LEU A 96 -22.37 -18.35 20.37
N LYS A 97 -22.03 -17.20 20.97
CA LYS A 97 -22.63 -16.77 22.23
C LYS A 97 -24.15 -16.55 22.12
N GLY A 98 -24.62 -15.96 21.02
CA GLY A 98 -26.05 -15.79 20.76
C GLY A 98 -26.82 -17.11 20.57
N MET A 99 -26.15 -18.19 20.19
CA MET A 99 -26.74 -19.53 20.13
C MET A 99 -26.77 -20.22 21.50
N GLU A 100 -25.80 -19.95 22.36
CA GLU A 100 -25.74 -20.48 23.74
C GLU A 100 -26.74 -19.78 24.68
N ASP A 101 -26.95 -18.48 24.51
CA ASP A 101 -27.88 -17.68 25.32
C ASP A 101 -29.37 -17.88 24.92
N GLY A 102 -29.64 -18.65 23.86
CA GLY A 102 -30.98 -18.92 23.32
C GLY A 102 -31.50 -20.35 23.52
N ALA A 103 -30.80 -21.18 24.30
CA ALA A 103 -31.14 -22.59 24.59
C ALA A 103 -31.65 -22.78 26.04
#